data_AF-A0A171C1Z6-F1
#
_entry.id   AF-A0A171C1Z6-F1
#
_cell.length_a   1.000
_cell.length_b   1.000
_cell.length_c   1.000
_cell.angle_alpha   90.00
_cell.angle_beta   90.00
_cell.angle_gamma   90.00
#
_symmetry.space_group_name_H-M   'P 1'
#
loop_
_entity.id
_entity.type
_entity.pdbx_description
1 polymer ?
#
loop_
_entity_poly.entity_id
_entity_poly.type
_entity_poly.pdbx_seq_one_letter_code
_entity_poly.pdbx_strand_id
1 'polypeptide(L)' 'MGPGMGEMGAEVADDAIVTGQIILGLKTLRDHFGCSLHEALNVYVARYEVLRRERPADFTRSHEEYWTNFCS' A
#
# COMPACT_ATOMS: atom_id res chain seq x y z
N MET A 1 8.69 24.33 3.40
CA MET A 1 7.86 23.15 3.06
C MET A 1 8.76 21.94 3.29
N GLY A 2 8.56 21.22 4.40
CA GLY A 2 9.34 20.00 4.66
C GLY A 2 8.94 18.91 3.66
N PRO A 3 9.84 17.96 3.33
CA PRO A 3 9.49 16.83 2.47
C PRO A 3 8.31 16.10 3.13
N GLY A 4 7.27 15.84 2.34
CA GLY A 4 6.06 15.18 2.83
C GLY A 4 6.42 13.83 3.42
N MET A 5 5.96 13.58 4.64
CA MET A 5 6.10 12.31 5.38
C MET A 5 5.58 11.07 4.62
N GLY A 6 5.03 11.23 3.40
CA GLY A 6 4.39 10.18 2.62
C GLY A 6 5.24 9.49 1.55
N GLU A 7 6.43 10.01 1.22
CA GLU A 7 7.19 9.46 0.08
C GLU A 7 8.39 8.58 0.45
N MET A 8 8.87 8.62 1.70
CA MET A 8 10.17 8.02 2.06
C MET A 8 10.10 6.69 2.86
N GLY A 9 8.98 5.97 2.82
CA GLY A 9 8.88 4.71 3.57
C GLY A 9 7.74 3.77 3.18
N ALA A 10 6.86 4.17 2.25
CA ALA A 10 5.83 3.28 1.73
C ALA A 10 6.40 2.22 0.76
N GLU A 11 7.61 2.43 0.26
CA GLU A 11 8.33 1.50 -0.63
C GLU A 11 8.56 0.12 -0.02
N VAL A 12 8.65 0.05 1.31
CA VAL A 12 8.77 -1.22 2.06
C VAL A 12 7.58 -2.15 1.85
N ALA A 13 6.42 -1.60 1.47
CA ALA A 13 5.20 -2.34 1.21
C ALA A 13 4.93 -2.50 -0.29
N ASP A 14 5.75 -1.97 -1.21
CA ASP A 14 5.47 -1.99 -2.65
C ASP A 14 5.32 -3.40 -3.19
N ASP A 15 6.19 -4.32 -2.80
CA ASP A 15 6.12 -5.73 -3.20
C ASP A 15 4.82 -6.39 -2.70
N ALA A 16 4.46 -6.15 -1.44
CA ALA A 16 3.21 -6.63 -0.85
C ALA A 16 1.98 -6.00 -1.53
N ILE A 17 2.07 -4.75 -1.96
CA ILE A 17 1.03 -4.03 -2.69
C ILE A 17 0.87 -4.60 -4.09
N VAL A 18 1.96 -4.82 -4.83
CA VAL A 18 1.90 -5.37 -6.20
C VAL A 18 1.36 -6.81 -6.19
N THR A 19 1.79 -7.61 -5.22
CA THR A 19 1.36 -9.02 -5.09
C THR A 19 -0.04 -9.18 -4.49
N GLY A 20 -0.65 -8.11 -3.97
CA GLY A 20 -1.97 -8.15 -3.32
C GLY A 20 -1.98 -8.76 -1.93
N GLN A 21 -0.83 -8.78 -1.25
CA GLN A 21 -0.70 -9.20 0.14
C GLN A 21 -1.04 -8.05 1.11
N ILE A 22 -2.31 -7.63 1.13
CA ILE A 22 -2.78 -6.46 1.90
C ILE A 22 -2.42 -6.55 3.39
N ILE A 23 -2.69 -7.70 4.02
CA ILE A 23 -2.38 -7.90 5.45
C ILE A 23 -0.87 -7.76 5.73
N LEU A 24 -0.03 -8.31 4.85
CA LEU A 24 1.41 -8.24 4.99
C LEU A 24 1.89 -6.80 4.83
N GLY A 25 1.46 -6.10 3.78
CA GLY A 25 1.87 -4.72 3.55
C GLY A 25 1.40 -3.78 4.67
N LEU A 26 0.18 -3.94 5.18
CA LEU A 26 -0.29 -3.20 6.36
C LEU A 26 0.55 -3.50 7.60
N LYS A 27 0.93 -4.76 7.83
CA LYS A 27 1.80 -5.12 8.95
C LYS A 27 3.17 -4.49 8.81
N THR A 28 3.76 -4.52 7.62
CA THR A 28 5.05 -3.90 7.33
C THR A 28 5.02 -2.39 7.54
N LEU A 29 3.97 -1.71 7.05
CA LEU A 29 3.80 -0.28 7.27
C LEU A 29 3.64 0.05 8.76
N ARG A 30 2.84 -0.72 9.50
CA ARG A 30 2.69 -0.52 10.95
C ARG A 30 3.99 -0.71 11.72
N ASP A 31 4.77 -1.73 11.36
CA ASP A 31 6.06 -2.01 11.99
C ASP A 31 7.09 -0.91 11.67
N HIS A 32 7.14 -0.49 10.40
CA HIS A 32 8.06 0.53 9.92
C HIS A 32 7.78 1.93 10.47
N PHE A 33 6.51 2.35 10.45
CA PHE A 33 6.10 3.68 10.91
C PHE A 33 5.71 3.72 12.40
N GLY A 34 5.62 2.57 13.07
CA GLY A 34 5.13 2.48 14.45
C GLY A 34 3.70 3.01 14.62
N CYS A 35 2.88 2.95 13.55
CA CYS A 35 1.61 3.65 13.47
C CYS A 35 0.39 2.75 13.70
N SER A 36 -0.77 3.38 13.92
CA SER A 36 -2.06 2.71 14.01
C SER A 36 -2.44 2.06 12.67
N LEU A 37 -3.25 1.00 12.72
CA LEU A 37 -3.73 0.32 11.51
C LEU A 37 -4.40 1.27 10.51
N HIS A 38 -5.15 2.26 11.00
CA HIS A 38 -5.82 3.24 10.16
C HIS A 38 -4.83 4.13 9.40
N GLU A 39 -3.76 4.60 10.07
CA GLU A 39 -2.69 5.37 9.43
C GLU A 39 -1.94 4.53 8.40
N ALA A 40 -1.61 3.29 8.74
CA ALA A 40 -0.99 2.35 7.81
C ALA A 40 -1.87 2.09 6.58
N LEU A 41 -3.19 1.97 6.77
CA LEU A 41 -4.14 1.80 5.68
C LEU A 41 -4.18 3.03 4.76
N ASN A 42 -4.18 4.23 5.34
CA ASN A 42 -4.15 5.47 4.56
C ASN A 42 -2.87 5.55 3.69
N VAL A 43 -1.72 5.22 4.28
CA VAL A 43 -0.43 5.15 3.54
C VAL A 43 -0.46 4.06 2.48
N TYR A 44 -1.02 2.89 2.79
CA TYR A 44 -1.13 1.76 1.87
C TYR A 44 -1.97 2.13 0.64
N VAL A 45 -3.13 2.75 0.84
CA VAL A 45 -4.03 3.16 -0.25
C VAL A 45 -3.35 4.21 -1.14
N ALA A 46 -2.75 5.24 -0.53
CA ALA A 46 -2.03 6.27 -1.28
C ALA A 46 -0.91 5.67 -2.13
N ARG A 47 -0.15 4.70 -1.59
CA ARG A 47 0.94 4.05 -2.32
C ARG A 47 0.44 3.13 -3.42
N TYR A 48 -0.64 2.41 -3.17
CA TYR A 48 -1.32 1.59 -4.17
C TYR A 48 -1.77 2.40 -5.38
N GLU A 49 -2.37 3.58 -5.18
CA GLU A 49 -2.81 4.44 -6.29
C GLU A 49 -1.63 4.94 -7.14
N VAL A 50 -0.53 5.32 -6.49
CA VAL A 50 0.70 5.75 -7.16
C VAL A 50 1.28 4.60 -7.99
N LEU A 51 1.51 3.44 -7.38
CA LEU A 51 2.05 2.27 -8.08
C LEU A 51 1.16 1.85 -9.25
N ARG A 52 -0.16 1.87 -9.07
CA ARG A 52 -1.10 1.48 -10.13
C ARG A 52 -1.12 2.47 -11.29
N ARG A 53 -0.83 3.74 -11.02
CA ARG A 53 -0.68 4.77 -12.06
C ARG A 53 0.67 4.69 -12.78
N GLU A 54 1.75 4.46 -12.05
CA GLU A 54 3.11 4.42 -12.61
C GLU A 54 3.39 3.09 -13.32
N ARG A 55 2.88 2.00 -12.77
CA ARG A 55 3.16 0.63 -13.20
C ARG A 55 1.91 -0.25 -13.24
N PRO A 56 0.90 0.10 -14.05
CA PRO A 56 -0.32 -0.69 -14.15
C PRO A 56 -0.07 -2.13 -14.61
N ALA A 57 1.01 -2.38 -15.36
CA ALA A 57 1.37 -3.70 -15.87
C ALA A 57 1.80 -4.70 -14.80
N ASP A 58 2.31 -4.22 -13.66
CA ASP A 58 2.70 -5.07 -12.54
C ASP A 58 1.47 -5.60 -11.76
N PHE A 59 0.33 -4.92 -11.86
CA PHE A 59 -0.91 -5.36 -11.21
C PHE A 59 -1.65 -6.38 -12.07
N THR A 60 -1.62 -7.64 -11.64
CA THR A 60 -2.34 -8.75 -12.31
C THR A 60 -3.86 -8.72 -12.09
N ARG A 61 -4.34 -7.95 -11.10
CA ARG A 61 -5.76 -7.89 -10.70
C ARG A 61 -6.36 -6.50 -10.95
N SER A 62 -7.65 -6.49 -11.30
CA SER A 62 -8.47 -5.27 -11.31
C SER A 62 -8.56 -4.65 -9.90
N HIS A 63 -8.90 -3.37 -9.83
CA HIS A 63 -9.03 -2.65 -8.56
C HIS A 63 -10.03 -3.35 -7.64
N GLU A 64 -11.19 -3.73 -8.16
CA GLU A 64 -12.23 -4.43 -7.42
C GLU A 64 -11.74 -5.78 -6.89
N GLU A 65 -11.20 -6.63 -7.78
CA GLU A 65 -10.64 -7.96 -7.42
C GLU A 65 -9.53 -7.89 -6.36
N TYR A 66 -8.77 -6.79 -6.36
CA TYR A 66 -7.72 -6.56 -5.39
C TYR A 66 -8.28 -6.33 -3.99
N TRP A 67 -9.35 -5.55 -3.85
CA TRP A 67 -9.97 -5.21 -2.56
C TRP A 67 -11.04 -6.21 -2.09
N THR A 68 -11.61 -7.03 -2.98
CA THR A 68 -12.58 -8.07 -2.62
C THR A 68 -12.05 -9.01 -1.54
N ASN A 69 -10.76 -9.36 -1.56
CA ASN A 69 -10.17 -10.24 -0.54
C ASN A 69 -10.03 -9.57 0.84
N PHE A 70 -10.14 -8.24 0.93
CA PHE A 70 -10.05 -7.50 2.19
C PHE A 70 -11.42 -7.12 2.76
N CYS A 71 -12.41 -6.89 1.88
CA CYS A 71 -13.76 -6.49 2.27
C CYS A 71 -14.76 -7.66 2.44
N SER A 72 -14.30 -8.91 2.30
CA SER A 72 -15.15 -10.12 2.41
C SER A 72 -15.22 -10.69 3.82
#